data_AF-A0A921NIL9-F1
#
_entry.id   AF-A0A921NIL9-F1
#
_cell.length_a   1.000
_cell.length_b   1.000
_cell.length_c   1.000
_cell.angle_alpha   90.00
_cell.angle_beta   90.00
_cell.angle_gamma   90.00
#
_symmetry.space_group_name_H-M   'P 1'
#
loop_
_entity.id
_entity.type
_entity.pdbx_description
1 polymer ?
#
loop_
_entity_poly.entity_id
_entity_poly.type
_entity_poly.pdbx_seq_one_letter_code
_entity_poly.pdbx_strand_id
1 'polypeptide(L)' 'GTGLGHTMMEEALKQIEEIWPETPIFLSAQAHLQEYYGRYGFVVAGEEYLEDDIPHIGMRRI' A
#
# COMPACT_ATOMS: atom_id res chain seq x y z
N GLY A 1 -6.71 -16.72 0.50
CA GLY A 1 -7.04 -16.26 -0.86
C GLY A 1 -6.20 -17.00 -1.89
N THR A 2 -6.41 -16.76 -3.19
CA THR A 2 -5.72 -17.42 -4.32
C THR A 2 -4.35 -16.81 -4.66
N GLY A 3 -3.90 -15.79 -3.93
CA GLY A 3 -2.64 -15.09 -4.18
C GLY A 3 -2.72 -13.97 -5.21
N LEU A 4 -3.86 -13.77 -5.89
CA LEU A 4 -4.01 -12.74 -6.93
C LEU A 4 -3.70 -11.32 -6.44
N GLY A 5 -4.05 -10.98 -5.19
CA GLY A 5 -3.72 -9.68 -4.61
C GLY A 5 -2.21 -9.43 -4.51
N HIS A 6 -1.41 -10.49 -4.36
CA HIS A 6 0.05 -10.38 -4.34
C HIS A 6 0.59 -10.11 -5.74
N THR A 7 0.17 -10.93 -6.72
CA THR A 7 0.53 -10.72 -8.14
C THR A 7 0.15 -9.33 -8.64
N MET A 8 -1.02 -8.82 -8.24
CA MET A 8 -1.46 -7.47 -8.58
C MET A 8 -0.54 -6.40 -8.00
N MET A 9 -0.14 -6.53 -6.73
CA MET A 9 0.77 -5.57 -6.08
C MET A 9 2.15 -5.57 -6.73
N GLU A 10 2.71 -6.74 -7.03
CA GLU A 10 4.02 -6.84 -7.69
C GLU A 10 4.02 -6.19 -9.07
N GLU A 11 3.01 -6.48 -9.90
CA GLU A 11 2.93 -5.87 -11.23
C GLU A 11 2.67 -4.36 -11.14
N ALA A 12 1.82 -3.90 -10.22
CA ALA A 12 1.59 -2.47 -10.01
C ALA A 12 2.87 -1.72 -9.64
N LEU A 13 3.67 -2.25 -8.70
CA LEU A 13 4.93 -1.64 -8.27
C LEU A 13 5.96 -1.61 -9.40
N LYS A 14 6.05 -2.70 -10.17
CA LYS A 14 6.92 -2.77 -11.34
C LYS A 14 6.56 -1.71 -12.38
N GLN A 15 5.27 -1.56 -12.70
CA GLN A 15 4.79 -0.57 -13.66
C GLN A 15 5.03 0.85 -13.17
N ILE A 16 4.81 1.12 -11.87
CA ILE A 16 5.07 2.45 -11.30
C ILE A 16 6.55 2.81 -11.40
N GLU A 17 7.46 1.90 -11.08
CA GLU A 17 8.90 2.15 -11.20
C GLU A 17 9.34 2.42 -12.66
N GLU A 18 8.73 1.73 -13.63
CA GLU A 18 9.03 1.91 -15.05
C GLU A 18 8.53 3.27 -15.59
N ILE A 19 7.34 3.70 -15.17
CA ILE A 19 6.69 4.93 -15.68
C ILE A 19 7.16 6.17 -14.88
N TRP A 20 7.36 6.02 -13.57
CA TRP A 20 7.70 7.08 -12.62
C TRP A 20 8.83 6.63 -11.69
N PRO A 21 10.07 6.53 -12.20
CA PRO A 21 11.21 6.12 -11.38
C PRO A 21 11.41 7.06 -10.19
N GLU A 22 11.88 6.50 -9.08
CA GLU A 22 12.20 7.24 -7.83
C GLU A 22 11.04 8.06 -7.24
N THR A 23 9.80 7.79 -7.67
CA THR A 23 8.62 8.51 -7.20
C THR A 23 7.98 7.78 -6.01
N PRO A 24 7.83 8.44 -4.85
CA PRO A 24 7.19 7.81 -3.70
C PRO A 24 5.74 7.41 -3.98
N ILE A 25 5.35 6.24 -3.48
CA ILE A 25 4.00 5.69 -3.67
C ILE A 25 3.23 5.84 -2.37
N PHE A 26 2.02 6.38 -2.43
CA PHE A 26 1.12 6.50 -1.29
C PHE A 26 -0.16 5.69 -1.52
N LEU A 27 -0.68 5.08 -0.45
CA LEU A 27 -1.98 4.41 -0.46
C LEU A 27 -2.72 4.63 0.86
N SER A 28 -4.05 4.56 0.79
CA SER A 28 -4.94 4.34 1.94
C SER A 28 -5.07 2.83 2.12
N ALA A 29 -4.65 2.30 3.28
CA ALA A 29 -4.84 0.90 3.63
C ALA A 29 -5.88 0.79 4.75
N GLN A 30 -6.68 -0.28 4.75
CA GLN A 30 -7.37 -0.68 5.98
C GLN A 30 -6.31 -0.98 7.05
N ALA A 31 -6.46 -0.43 8.26
CA ALA A 31 -5.41 -0.43 9.28
C ALA A 31 -4.93 -1.84 9.64
N HIS A 32 -5.84 -2.81 9.70
CA HIS A 32 -5.51 -4.22 9.98
C HIS A 32 -4.71 -4.92 8.86
N LEU A 33 -4.55 -4.30 7.69
CA LEU A 33 -3.73 -4.79 6.57
C LEU A 33 -2.36 -4.12 6.49
N GLN A 34 -1.97 -3.31 7.48
CA GLN A 34 -0.66 -2.65 7.52
C GLN A 34 0.50 -3.64 7.30
N GLU A 35 0.49 -4.80 7.97
CA GLU A 35 1.53 -5.82 7.79
C GLU A 35 1.55 -6.43 6.38
N TYR A 36 0.40 -6.51 5.72
CA TYR A 36 0.32 -6.99 4.34
C TYR A 36 1.05 -6.04 3.39
N TYR A 37 0.76 -4.73 3.49
CA TYR A 37 1.41 -3.71 2.66
C TYR A 37 2.87 -3.48 3.04
N GLY A 38 3.23 -3.68 4.31
CA GLY A 38 4.61 -3.60 4.80
C GLY A 38 5.57 -4.55 4.08
N ARG A 39 5.07 -5.70 3.59
CA ARG A 39 5.87 -6.66 2.80
C ARG A 39 6.38 -6.08 1.47
N TYR A 40 5.75 -5.02 0.98
CA TYR A 40 6.14 -4.32 -0.25
C TYR A 40 6.95 -3.04 0.02
N GLY A 41 7.33 -2.79 1.27
CA GLY A 41 8.12 -1.61 1.66
C GLY A 41 7.30 -0.35 1.98
N PHE A 42 5.98 -0.47 2.10
CA PHE A 42 5.16 0.63 2.62
C PHE A 42 5.34 0.78 4.13
N VAL A 43 5.44 2.02 4.60
CA VAL A 43 5.48 2.39 6.01
C VAL A 43 4.33 3.32 6.35
N VAL A 44 3.90 3.35 7.62
CA VAL A 44 2.86 4.25 8.09
C VAL A 44 3.23 5.70 7.80
N ALA A 45 2.27 6.46 7.28
CA ALA A 45 2.40 7.85 6.90
C ALA A 45 1.16 8.63 7.36
N GLY A 46 1.09 8.90 8.66
CA GLY A 46 -0.01 9.65 9.29
C GLY A 46 -0.64 8.88 10.44
N GLU A 47 -1.85 9.31 10.81
CA GLU A 47 -2.67 8.72 11.86
C GLU A 47 -3.80 7.86 11.25
N GLU A 48 -4.35 6.96 12.06
CA GLU A 48 -5.54 6.20 11.66
C GLU A 48 -6.77 7.11 11.54
N TYR A 49 -7.65 6.79 10.59
CA TYR A 49 -8.93 7.48 10.39
C TYR A 49 -10.02 6.49 9.99
N LEU A 50 -11.29 6.88 10.12
CA LEU A 50 -12.41 6.07 9.67
C LEU A 50 -12.80 6.44 8.24
N GLU A 51 -13.03 5.42 7.42
CA GLU A 51 -13.64 5.50 6.10
C GLU A 51 -14.70 4.39 6.04
N ASP A 52 -15.97 4.76 5.86
CA ASP A 52 -17.12 3.86 5.94
C ASP A 52 -17.16 2.97 7.21
N ASP A 53 -16.90 3.58 8.37
CA ASP A 53 -16.79 2.92 9.68
C ASP A 53 -15.69 1.83 9.79
N ILE A 54 -14.79 1.76 8.79
CA ILE A 54 -13.64 0.87 8.79
C ILE A 54 -12.37 1.68 9.11
N PRO A 55 -11.55 1.25 10.08
CA PRO A 55 -10.25 1.88 10.34
C PRO A 55 -9.31 1.77 9.15
N HIS A 56 -8.80 2.90 8.70
CA HIS A 56 -7.82 3.07 7.63
C HIS A 56 -6.59 3.83 8.13
N ILE A 57 -5.47 3.68 7.43
CA ILE A 57 -4.22 4.35 7.71
C ILE A 57 -3.49 4.66 6.40
N GLY A 58 -2.93 5.86 6.31
CA GLY A 58 -2.07 6.23 5.19
C GLY A 58 -0.75 5.46 5.26
N MET A 59 -0.28 4.94 4.13
CA MET A 59 1.03 4.31 4.03
C MET A 59 1.81 4.82 2.82
N ARG A 60 3.13 4.94 2.95
CA ARG A 60 4.04 5.44 1.93
C ARG A 60 5.23 4.50 1.71
N ARG A 61 5.61 4.29 0.46
CA ARG A 61 6.87 3.65 0.03
C ARG A 61 7.74 4.72 -0.65
N ILE A 62 9.03 4.77 -0.31
CA ILE A 62 10.04 5.64 -0.93
C ILE A 62 10.89 4.78 -1.86
#